data_AF-A0A9W5UQ53-F1
#
_entry.id   AF-A0A9W5UQ53-F1
#
_cell.length_a   1.000
_cell.length_b   1.000
_cell.length_c   1.000
_cell.angle_alpha   90.00
_cell.angle_beta   90.00
_cell.angle_gamma   90.00
#
_symmetry.space_group_name_H-M   'P 1'
#
loop_
_entity.id
_entity.type
_entity.pdbx_description
1 polymer ?
#
loop_
_entity_poly.entity_id
_entity_poly.type
_entity_poly.pdbx_seq_one_letter_code
_entity_poly.pdbx_strand_id
1 'polypeptide(L)'
;MPLPYPPSAGTCRVTAATIMTGCAGCDRLTTMRGMAEPLLDRALRASRRLRVNGESRAHYVICGQDPLAYWVVRTMLAGETQDGRVRITLIVPERRRSPGPDGRDLPGIEVIRADRLDEVTFRRAGLAEAAGLALLHQDDVGNMHAALCAQEVEPRLRLVVRMFNTGLANGVRQIFPDSAVLSDASMAAPAFVAAALGEIAPTHFRHGRRTLYVARRDDVRPSEIVCGVADTRDAQQDLVLPADDREADVVLAEAVGRPAGTELAARRLARARRRRRPVAMVLRAIRSFATRKIGIAVLVLLAMVAALGGLYANAAHVGWGDALYLTLVTTLTGQDPDTAKSAAEQVMQVVLNLAGLALIPLITAVVVDGVVNARLALHTGRILPERSGHVVVVGLGNIGTRVMAQLNDFGVEVVAIDKSADARGAGLARRLGVPLVVGDAAQEETLRAASVATCQALVVVSTDDGANLRAALNARALDDQLRVVLRLFDGDFAERVQRAFGIGTSRSVSYLAAPSFAAALLDRAVIATIPVGRHALLVTEVPVAAGSDLDGRTLATVGRAGSVRLLAHARAGQRLDWSPDPRMVIVAGDRLTVVARRAGLNALLREVAPPEPAAPSGTPVPREATE
;
A
#
# COMPACT_ATOMS: atom_id res chain seq x y z
N MET A 1 19.81 43.96 50.39
CA MET A 1 20.70 42.80 50.16
C MET A 1 19.85 41.56 49.98
N PRO A 2 20.21 40.66 49.06
CA PRO A 2 19.47 40.51 47.80
C PRO A 2 19.03 39.05 47.48
N LEU A 3 18.01 38.91 46.60
CA LEU A 3 17.85 38.08 45.37
C LEU A 3 18.66 36.75 45.18
N PRO A 4 18.38 35.84 44.20
CA PRO A 4 17.34 35.78 43.13
C PRO A 4 16.79 34.35 42.78
N TYR A 5 15.90 34.28 41.77
CA TYR A 5 15.62 33.15 40.83
C TYR A 5 16.88 32.77 39.95
N PRO A 6 16.80 31.85 38.95
CA PRO A 6 16.77 30.37 38.89
C PRO A 6 18.11 29.80 38.30
N PRO A 7 18.25 28.55 37.76
CA PRO A 7 17.93 28.35 36.33
C PRO A 7 17.55 26.92 35.84
N SER A 8 16.88 26.92 34.67
CA SER A 8 17.04 26.03 33.51
C SER A 8 16.92 24.50 33.63
N ALA A 9 15.87 23.99 32.98
CA ALA A 9 15.76 22.63 32.46
C ALA A 9 16.95 22.29 31.54
N GLY A 10 17.80 21.37 31.99
CA GLY A 10 18.83 20.72 31.20
C GLY A 10 18.25 19.64 30.32
N THR A 11 18.43 19.83 29.02
CA THR A 11 18.63 18.82 27.97
C THR A 11 18.84 17.36 28.46
N CYS A 12 17.76 16.58 28.46
CA CYS A 12 17.87 15.12 28.50
C CYS A 12 18.02 14.61 27.05
N ARG A 13 19.27 14.39 26.63
CA ARG A 13 19.59 13.58 25.43
C ARG A 13 19.13 12.15 25.69
N VAL A 14 17.91 11.80 25.28
CA VAL A 14 17.47 10.41 25.22
C VAL A 14 17.98 9.81 23.92
N THR A 15 19.12 9.13 24.02
CA THR A 15 19.61 8.16 23.05
C THR A 15 18.57 7.08 22.77
N ALA A 16 18.48 6.63 21.51
CA ALA A 16 17.48 5.73 20.94
C ALA A 16 17.52 4.26 21.45
N ALA A 17 17.82 4.04 22.73
CA ALA A 17 17.96 2.71 23.34
C ALA A 17 16.90 2.40 24.42
N THR A 18 15.90 3.27 24.65
CA THR A 18 14.96 3.14 25.80
C THR A 18 13.48 2.97 25.41
N ILE A 19 13.17 2.35 24.26
CA ILE A 19 11.79 1.97 23.89
C ILE A 19 11.66 0.43 23.71
N MET A 20 12.60 -0.36 24.24
CA MET A 20 12.60 -1.83 24.09
C MET A 20 12.84 -2.60 25.40
N THR A 21 12.37 -2.08 26.53
CA THR A 21 12.31 -2.83 27.81
C THR A 21 11.19 -2.29 28.68
N GLY A 22 10.08 -3.01 28.80
CA GLY A 22 8.97 -2.59 29.67
C GLY A 22 7.69 -3.42 29.60
N CYS A 23 7.78 -4.74 29.79
CA CYS A 23 6.76 -5.52 30.53
C CYS A 23 7.28 -6.93 30.81
N ALA A 24 8.30 -7.01 31.66
CA ALA A 24 8.59 -8.22 32.44
C ALA A 24 7.88 -8.02 33.78
N GLY A 25 6.84 -8.81 34.05
CA GLY A 25 6.09 -8.75 35.31
C GLY A 25 4.60 -9.04 35.17
N CYS A 26 4.23 -10.24 34.72
CA CYS A 26 2.95 -10.84 35.12
C CYS A 26 3.06 -12.37 35.05
N ASP A 27 3.70 -12.95 36.05
CA ASP A 27 3.53 -14.36 36.40
C ASP A 27 2.10 -14.55 36.94
N ARG A 28 1.20 -15.08 36.10
CA ARG A 28 0.10 -15.95 36.55
C ARG A 28 -0.12 -17.09 35.56
N LEU A 29 0.27 -18.27 36.00
CA LEU A 29 -0.16 -19.58 35.52
C LEU A 29 -1.70 -19.70 35.53
N THR A 30 -2.41 -19.15 34.54
CA THR A 30 -3.79 -19.54 34.19
C THR A 30 -4.22 -18.84 32.90
N THR A 31 -4.00 -19.47 31.74
CA THR A 31 -4.76 -19.33 30.46
C THR A 31 -4.03 -20.00 29.28
N MET A 32 -3.42 -21.18 29.47
CA MET A 32 -2.91 -22.01 28.35
C MET A 32 -3.96 -22.96 27.72
N ARG A 33 -5.27 -22.76 27.98
CA ARG A 33 -6.34 -23.60 27.41
C ARG A 33 -7.20 -22.91 26.32
N GLY A 34 -7.01 -21.63 26.02
CA GLY A 34 -7.98 -20.86 25.23
C GLY A 34 -7.79 -20.77 23.70
N MET A 35 -6.70 -21.31 23.11
CA MET A 35 -6.38 -21.05 21.68
C MET A 35 -6.29 -22.28 20.77
N ALA A 36 -6.37 -23.50 21.30
CA ALA A 36 -6.32 -24.73 20.49
C ALA A 36 -7.72 -25.33 20.19
N GLU A 37 -8.76 -24.85 20.87
CA GLU A 37 -10.13 -25.38 20.83
C GLU A 37 -11.18 -24.63 19.95
N PRO A 38 -10.88 -23.74 18.97
CA PRO A 38 -11.94 -23.15 18.13
C PRO A 38 -12.13 -23.77 16.73
N LEU A 39 -11.16 -24.52 16.18
CA LEU A 39 -11.16 -24.86 14.74
C LEU A 39 -12.11 -26.02 14.39
N LEU A 40 -12.11 -27.09 15.19
CA LEU A 40 -13.01 -28.24 15.01
C LEU A 40 -14.47 -27.82 15.19
N ASP A 41 -14.72 -26.97 16.19
CA ASP A 41 -16.04 -26.48 16.56
C ASP A 41 -16.60 -25.49 15.52
N ARG A 42 -15.73 -24.78 14.77
CA ARG A 42 -16.12 -23.93 13.62
C ARG A 42 -16.49 -24.76 12.38
N ALA A 43 -15.67 -25.74 12.00
CA ALA A 43 -15.98 -26.64 10.89
C ALA A 43 -17.27 -27.47 11.13
N LEU A 44 -17.51 -27.90 12.38
CA LEU A 44 -18.75 -28.58 12.78
C LEU A 44 -19.96 -27.64 12.82
N ARG A 45 -19.78 -26.34 13.10
CA ARG A 45 -20.86 -25.34 13.01
C ARG A 45 -21.25 -25.07 11.56
N ALA A 46 -20.29 -24.96 10.65
CA ALA A 46 -20.53 -24.82 9.22
C ALA A 46 -21.33 -26.01 8.65
N SER A 47 -20.96 -27.24 9.04
CA SER A 47 -21.68 -28.45 8.63
C SER A 47 -23.06 -28.63 9.30
N ARG A 48 -23.26 -28.10 10.52
CA ARG A 48 -24.57 -28.11 11.20
C ARG A 48 -25.54 -27.07 10.63
N ARG A 49 -25.08 -25.88 10.22
CA ARG A 49 -25.95 -24.84 9.63
C ARG A 49 -26.48 -25.22 8.25
N LEU A 50 -25.73 -26.03 7.49
CA LEU A 50 -26.18 -26.63 6.22
C LEU A 50 -27.39 -27.57 6.37
N ARG A 51 -27.79 -27.97 7.59
CA ARG A 51 -28.78 -29.03 7.83
C ARG A 51 -30.15 -28.56 8.31
N VAL A 52 -30.35 -27.28 8.63
CA VAL A 52 -31.52 -26.88 9.43
C VAL A 52 -32.81 -26.67 8.62
N ASN A 53 -32.78 -26.24 7.35
CA ASN A 53 -33.99 -25.70 6.70
C ASN A 53 -34.43 -26.28 5.33
N GLY A 54 -33.92 -27.42 4.86
CA GLY A 54 -34.47 -28.07 3.65
C GLY A 54 -34.31 -27.30 2.33
N GLU A 55 -33.74 -26.09 2.33
CA GLU A 55 -33.20 -25.42 1.14
C GLU A 55 -31.74 -25.83 0.93
N SER A 56 -31.44 -26.39 -0.24
CA SER A 56 -30.16 -27.04 -0.57
C SER A 56 -28.98 -26.07 -0.81
N ARG A 57 -29.12 -24.76 -0.55
CA ARG A 57 -28.15 -23.72 -0.95
C ARG A 57 -27.82 -22.76 0.19
N ALA A 58 -26.54 -22.66 0.55
CA ALA A 58 -26.09 -21.64 1.50
C ALA A 58 -26.30 -20.23 0.92
N HIS A 59 -26.86 -19.32 1.72
CA HIS A 59 -27.15 -17.95 1.32
C HIS A 59 -26.15 -16.97 1.96
N TYR A 60 -25.63 -16.00 1.19
CA TYR A 60 -24.73 -14.96 1.69
C TYR A 60 -25.19 -13.58 1.23
N VAL A 61 -25.11 -12.63 2.15
CA VAL A 61 -25.41 -11.22 1.88
C VAL A 61 -24.09 -10.45 1.78
N ILE A 62 -23.92 -9.66 0.74
CA ILE A 62 -22.72 -8.84 0.52
C ILE A 62 -23.16 -7.39 0.36
N CYS A 63 -22.65 -6.49 1.19
CA CYS A 63 -22.92 -5.06 1.11
C CYS A 63 -21.70 -4.34 0.57
N GLY A 64 -21.81 -3.79 -0.63
CA GLY A 64 -20.71 -3.09 -1.25
C GLY A 64 -20.98 -2.63 -2.66
N GLN A 65 -20.39 -1.50 -3.00
CA GLN A 65 -20.58 -0.83 -4.29
C GLN A 65 -19.29 -0.68 -5.09
N ASP A 66 -18.17 -1.20 -4.58
CA ASP A 66 -16.85 -0.96 -5.14
C ASP A 66 -16.25 -2.24 -5.75
N PRO A 67 -15.10 -2.14 -6.43
CA PRO A 67 -14.50 -3.30 -7.09
C PRO A 67 -14.18 -4.46 -6.15
N LEU A 68 -14.04 -4.23 -4.83
CA LEU A 68 -13.85 -5.33 -3.89
C LEU A 68 -15.10 -6.20 -3.78
N ALA A 69 -16.29 -5.59 -3.68
CA ALA A 69 -17.54 -6.34 -3.65
C ALA A 69 -17.72 -7.16 -4.92
N TYR A 70 -17.48 -6.55 -6.10
CA TYR A 70 -17.48 -7.26 -7.38
C TYR A 70 -16.54 -8.47 -7.39
N TRP A 71 -15.28 -8.29 -6.98
CA TRP A 71 -14.30 -9.38 -6.99
C TRP A 71 -14.59 -10.45 -5.94
N VAL A 72 -15.15 -10.11 -4.78
CA VAL A 72 -15.58 -11.10 -3.77
C VAL A 72 -16.71 -11.95 -4.34
N VAL A 73 -17.76 -11.33 -4.88
CA VAL A 73 -18.88 -12.04 -5.52
C VAL A 73 -18.37 -12.93 -6.65
N ARG A 74 -17.54 -12.41 -7.55
CA ARG A 74 -16.95 -13.22 -8.64
C ARG A 74 -16.08 -14.35 -8.14
N THR A 75 -15.34 -14.14 -7.06
CA THR A 75 -14.47 -15.17 -6.47
C THR A 75 -15.29 -16.32 -5.88
N MET A 76 -16.46 -16.00 -5.31
CA MET A 76 -17.44 -16.99 -4.83
C MET A 76 -18.06 -17.74 -6.03
N LEU A 77 -18.68 -17.03 -6.97
CA LEU A 77 -19.32 -17.63 -8.16
C LEU A 77 -18.37 -18.48 -9.01
N ALA A 78 -17.13 -18.03 -9.23
CA ALA A 78 -16.14 -18.76 -10.02
C ALA A 78 -15.62 -20.03 -9.30
N GLY A 79 -16.04 -20.30 -8.07
CA GLY A 79 -15.71 -21.52 -7.32
C GLY A 79 -16.71 -22.65 -7.52
N GLU A 80 -17.84 -22.37 -8.17
CA GLU A 80 -19.08 -23.16 -8.09
C GLU A 80 -19.41 -23.91 -9.38
N THR A 81 -18.42 -24.27 -10.19
CA THR A 81 -18.74 -24.89 -11.48
C THR A 81 -19.42 -26.26 -11.39
N GLN A 82 -19.40 -26.98 -10.24
CA GLN A 82 -19.99 -28.33 -10.20
C GLN A 82 -20.81 -28.76 -8.95
N ASP A 83 -20.87 -28.04 -7.82
CA ASP A 83 -21.70 -28.48 -6.66
C ASP A 83 -22.41 -27.29 -5.99
N GLY A 84 -23.75 -27.30 -6.01
CA GLY A 84 -24.62 -26.49 -5.13
C GLY A 84 -24.48 -24.96 -5.23
N ARG A 85 -25.24 -24.32 -6.13
CA ARG A 85 -25.32 -22.84 -6.30
C ARG A 85 -25.41 -22.13 -4.95
N VAL A 86 -24.42 -21.34 -4.57
CA VAL A 86 -24.53 -20.45 -3.43
C VAL A 86 -25.52 -19.35 -3.81
N ARG A 87 -26.51 -19.05 -2.95
CA ARG A 87 -27.37 -17.89 -3.17
C ARG A 87 -26.60 -16.66 -2.69
N ILE A 88 -26.40 -15.68 -3.55
CA ILE A 88 -25.74 -14.42 -3.19
C ILE A 88 -26.73 -13.27 -3.37
N THR A 89 -26.91 -12.48 -2.32
CA THR A 89 -27.64 -11.21 -2.37
C THR A 89 -26.66 -10.06 -2.20
N LEU A 90 -26.51 -9.22 -3.23
CA LEU A 90 -25.65 -8.04 -3.23
C LEU A 90 -26.49 -6.79 -2.94
N ILE A 91 -26.20 -6.10 -1.84
CA ILE A 91 -26.79 -4.80 -1.53
C ILE A 91 -25.88 -3.69 -2.06
N VAL A 92 -26.41 -2.88 -2.95
CA VAL A 92 -25.76 -1.69 -3.52
C VAL A 92 -26.60 -0.43 -3.25
N PRO A 93 -26.01 0.77 -3.14
CA PRO A 93 -26.76 2.01 -3.04
C PRO A 93 -27.53 2.33 -4.32
N GLU A 94 -28.66 3.02 -4.21
CA GLU A 94 -29.51 3.35 -5.36
C GLU A 94 -28.82 4.34 -6.30
N ARG A 95 -28.28 5.42 -5.73
CA ARG A 95 -27.89 6.62 -6.49
C ARG A 95 -26.40 6.73 -6.78
N ARG A 96 -25.57 5.88 -6.18
CA ARG A 96 -24.11 5.93 -6.33
C ARG A 96 -23.60 4.77 -7.17
N ARG A 97 -23.04 5.07 -8.34
CA ARG A 97 -22.21 4.13 -9.09
C ARG A 97 -20.74 4.33 -8.72
N SER A 98 -20.01 3.22 -8.62
CA SER A 98 -18.55 3.26 -8.54
C SER A 98 -17.97 3.56 -9.92
N PRO A 99 -16.79 4.22 -9.99
CA PRO A 99 -16.04 4.39 -11.24
C PRO A 99 -15.59 3.05 -11.88
N GLY A 100 -15.56 1.97 -11.11
CA GLY A 100 -15.20 0.62 -11.56
C GLY A 100 -16.36 -0.38 -11.42
N PRO A 101 -16.11 -1.68 -11.69
CA PRO A 101 -17.16 -2.69 -11.63
C PRO A 101 -17.77 -2.78 -10.21
N ASP A 102 -19.10 -2.74 -10.10
CA ASP A 102 -19.83 -2.69 -8.84
C ASP A 102 -20.75 -3.90 -8.59
N GLY A 103 -20.73 -4.88 -9.50
CA GLY A 103 -21.44 -6.16 -9.34
C GLY A 103 -22.91 -6.16 -9.72
N ARG A 104 -23.53 -5.01 -10.03
CA ARG A 104 -24.96 -4.92 -10.37
C ARG A 104 -25.36 -5.77 -11.58
N ASP A 105 -24.43 -5.95 -12.51
CA ASP A 105 -24.65 -6.63 -13.79
C ASP A 105 -24.17 -8.10 -13.76
N LEU A 106 -23.82 -8.64 -12.59
CA LEU A 106 -23.38 -10.03 -12.48
C LEU A 106 -24.58 -10.98 -12.62
N PRO A 107 -24.52 -12.00 -13.49
CA PRO A 107 -25.57 -12.99 -13.60
C PRO A 107 -25.58 -13.94 -12.39
N GLY A 108 -26.76 -14.42 -12.01
CA GLY A 108 -26.92 -15.46 -10.99
C GLY A 108 -26.92 -14.96 -9.54
N ILE A 109 -27.00 -13.65 -9.30
CA ILE A 109 -27.14 -13.05 -7.97
C ILE A 109 -28.42 -12.22 -7.86
N GLU A 110 -28.90 -12.04 -6.64
CA GLU A 110 -29.97 -11.09 -6.33
C GLU A 110 -29.35 -9.73 -5.98
N VAL A 111 -29.81 -8.65 -6.59
CA VAL A 111 -29.29 -7.29 -6.32
C VAL A 111 -30.37 -6.45 -5.66
N ILE A 112 -30.09 -5.99 -4.45
CA ILE A 112 -30.96 -5.10 -3.69
C ILE A 112 -30.38 -3.70 -3.72
N ARG A 113 -31.21 -2.72 -4.07
CA ARG A 113 -30.83 -1.31 -4.06
C ARG A 113 -31.31 -0.66 -2.76
N ALA A 114 -30.37 -0.12 -1.99
CA ALA A 114 -30.65 0.56 -0.73
C ALA A 114 -29.48 1.49 -0.34
N ASP A 115 -29.78 2.77 -0.11
CA ASP A 115 -28.77 3.74 0.33
C ASP A 115 -28.40 3.60 1.83
N ARG A 116 -29.25 2.94 2.62
CA ARG A 116 -29.03 2.66 4.05
C ARG A 116 -28.98 1.17 4.30
N LEU A 117 -28.09 0.76 5.21
CA LEU A 117 -27.97 -0.62 5.70
C LEU A 117 -28.63 -0.71 7.07
N ASP A 118 -29.96 -0.76 7.07
CA ASP A 118 -30.80 -0.88 8.26
C ASP A 118 -31.47 -2.26 8.36
N GLU A 119 -32.16 -2.50 9.47
CA GLU A 119 -32.85 -3.76 9.75
C GLU A 119 -33.82 -4.16 8.62
N VAL A 120 -34.59 -3.20 8.09
CA VAL A 120 -35.54 -3.43 7.01
C VAL A 120 -34.84 -3.91 5.75
N THR A 121 -33.74 -3.25 5.38
CA THR A 121 -32.92 -3.62 4.23
C THR A 121 -32.34 -5.01 4.38
N PHE A 122 -31.85 -5.36 5.58
CA PHE A 122 -31.28 -6.69 5.86
C PHE A 122 -32.34 -7.79 5.84
N ARG A 123 -33.52 -7.57 6.43
CA ARG A 123 -34.63 -8.53 6.35
C ARG A 123 -35.07 -8.75 4.90
N ARG A 124 -35.20 -7.67 4.11
CA ARG A 124 -35.51 -7.76 2.67
C ARG A 124 -34.43 -8.54 1.90
N ALA A 125 -33.18 -8.46 2.35
CA ALA A 125 -32.06 -9.21 1.79
C ALA A 125 -31.97 -10.68 2.24
N GLY A 126 -32.93 -11.16 3.03
CA GLY A 126 -32.94 -12.53 3.54
C GLY A 126 -31.85 -12.79 4.59
N LEU A 127 -31.38 -11.76 5.30
CA LEU A 127 -30.27 -11.92 6.25
C LEU A 127 -30.56 -12.94 7.37
N ALA A 128 -31.83 -13.08 7.77
CA ALA A 128 -32.26 -14.03 8.81
C ALA A 128 -31.95 -15.50 8.45
N GLU A 129 -31.84 -15.82 7.16
CA GLU A 129 -31.54 -17.17 6.67
C GLU A 129 -30.12 -17.27 6.11
N ALA A 130 -29.35 -16.18 6.15
CA ALA A 130 -28.03 -16.13 5.57
C ALA A 130 -27.00 -16.86 6.45
N ALA A 131 -26.11 -17.60 5.80
CA ALA A 131 -24.95 -18.22 6.42
C ALA A 131 -23.89 -17.18 6.82
N GLY A 132 -23.81 -16.04 6.14
CA GLY A 132 -22.90 -14.96 6.47
C GLY A 132 -23.17 -13.64 5.76
N LEU A 133 -22.60 -12.56 6.31
CA LEU A 133 -22.68 -11.20 5.79
C LEU A 133 -21.28 -10.60 5.61
N ALA A 134 -21.04 -9.97 4.47
CA ALA A 134 -19.86 -9.17 4.21
C ALA A 134 -20.19 -7.68 4.10
N LEU A 135 -19.62 -6.85 4.99
CA LEU A 135 -19.71 -5.41 4.97
C LEU A 135 -18.43 -4.82 4.36
N LEU A 136 -18.48 -4.45 3.09
CA LEU A 136 -17.30 -4.13 2.28
C LEU A 136 -17.14 -2.64 1.98
N HIS A 137 -17.93 -1.76 2.62
CA HIS A 137 -17.80 -0.31 2.41
C HIS A 137 -16.45 0.20 2.93
N GLN A 138 -15.97 1.31 2.37
CA GLN A 138 -14.74 1.97 2.84
C GLN A 138 -14.92 2.77 4.12
N ASP A 139 -16.17 3.03 4.50
CA ASP A 139 -16.53 3.73 5.72
C ASP A 139 -16.53 2.76 6.91
N ASP A 140 -15.47 2.82 7.71
CA ASP A 140 -15.29 1.97 8.90
C ASP A 140 -16.45 2.17 9.91
N VAL A 141 -16.98 3.40 10.03
CA VAL A 141 -18.05 3.73 10.98
C VAL A 141 -19.39 3.24 10.45
N GLY A 142 -19.68 3.47 9.16
CA GLY A 142 -20.86 2.93 8.49
C GLY A 142 -20.92 1.40 8.54
N ASN A 143 -19.78 0.72 8.38
CA ASN A 143 -19.70 -0.74 8.54
C ASN A 143 -20.02 -1.19 9.98
N MET A 144 -19.63 -0.41 11.00
CA MET A 144 -19.99 -0.73 12.40
C MET A 144 -21.49 -0.57 12.66
N HIS A 145 -22.10 0.50 12.17
CA HIS A 145 -23.55 0.69 12.29
C HIS A 145 -24.32 -0.43 11.59
N ALA A 146 -23.91 -0.79 10.37
CA ALA A 146 -24.51 -1.88 9.62
C ALA A 146 -24.35 -3.24 10.33
N ALA A 147 -23.20 -3.49 10.96
CA ALA A 147 -22.95 -4.70 11.74
C ALA A 147 -23.89 -4.83 12.96
N LEU A 148 -24.17 -3.72 13.65
CA LEU A 148 -25.11 -3.70 14.78
C LEU A 148 -26.55 -3.96 14.32
N CYS A 149 -27.00 -3.30 13.24
CA CYS A 149 -28.33 -3.57 12.67
C CYS A 149 -28.47 -5.01 12.15
N ALA A 150 -27.40 -5.59 11.61
CA ALA A 150 -27.39 -6.98 11.17
C ALA A 150 -27.56 -7.97 12.34
N GLN A 151 -26.97 -7.68 13.51
CA GLN A 151 -27.11 -8.50 14.71
C GLN A 151 -28.52 -8.49 15.29
N GLU A 152 -29.25 -7.38 15.14
CA GLU A 152 -30.67 -7.31 15.54
C GLU A 152 -31.54 -8.27 14.69
N VAL A 153 -31.14 -8.54 13.45
CA VAL A 153 -31.83 -9.49 12.56
C VAL A 153 -31.37 -10.93 12.78
N GLU A 154 -30.06 -11.18 12.81
CA GLU A 154 -29.48 -12.53 13.00
C GLU A 154 -28.25 -12.46 13.93
N PRO A 155 -28.42 -12.75 15.24
CA PRO A 155 -27.35 -12.63 16.23
C PRO A 155 -26.18 -13.60 16.03
N ARG A 156 -26.40 -14.76 15.39
CA ARG A 156 -25.38 -15.80 15.20
C ARG A 156 -24.69 -15.71 13.85
N LEU A 157 -24.93 -14.65 13.08
CA LEU A 157 -24.40 -14.49 11.74
C LEU A 157 -22.88 -14.44 11.71
N ARG A 158 -22.30 -15.12 10.72
CA ARG A 158 -20.89 -14.97 10.39
C ARG A 158 -20.67 -13.60 9.75
N LEU A 159 -19.91 -12.73 10.41
CA LEU A 159 -19.73 -11.35 9.97
C LEU A 159 -18.32 -11.11 9.41
N VAL A 160 -18.20 -10.67 8.16
CA VAL A 160 -16.94 -10.21 7.58
C VAL A 160 -16.99 -8.70 7.40
N VAL A 161 -16.09 -7.97 8.03
CA VAL A 161 -16.08 -6.51 8.01
C VAL A 161 -14.77 -6.01 7.39
N ARG A 162 -14.89 -5.16 6.37
CA ARG A 162 -13.75 -4.40 5.88
C ARG A 162 -13.45 -3.25 6.85
N MET A 163 -12.21 -3.19 7.35
CA MET A 163 -11.77 -2.05 8.16
C MET A 163 -10.34 -1.64 7.82
N PHE A 164 -10.08 -0.34 7.80
CA PHE A 164 -8.73 0.19 7.69
C PHE A 164 -8.06 0.37 9.07
N ASN A 165 -8.82 0.85 10.05
CA ASN A 165 -8.29 1.14 11.38
C ASN A 165 -8.17 -0.13 12.23
N THR A 166 -6.93 -0.55 12.46
CA THR A 166 -6.59 -1.74 13.25
C THR A 166 -6.93 -1.61 14.74
N GLY A 167 -7.08 -0.38 15.27
CA GLY A 167 -7.49 -0.16 16.66
C GLY A 167 -8.94 -0.55 16.93
N LEU A 168 -9.83 -0.30 15.96
CA LEU A 168 -11.25 -0.69 16.07
C LEU A 168 -11.44 -2.20 15.92
N ALA A 169 -10.61 -2.87 15.12
CA ALA A 169 -10.72 -4.30 14.82
C ALA A 169 -10.72 -5.19 16.08
N ASN A 170 -9.96 -4.82 17.12
CA ASN A 170 -9.93 -5.56 18.38
C ASN A 170 -11.24 -5.40 19.17
N GLY A 171 -11.84 -4.20 19.16
CA GLY A 171 -13.16 -3.96 19.76
C GLY A 171 -14.26 -4.71 19.02
N VAL A 172 -14.21 -4.77 17.68
CA VAL A 172 -15.16 -5.54 16.88
C VAL A 172 -15.15 -7.03 17.27
N ARG A 173 -13.98 -7.63 17.46
CA ARG A 173 -13.91 -9.05 17.86
C ARG A 173 -14.43 -9.33 19.27
N GLN A 174 -14.42 -8.33 20.16
CA GLN A 174 -15.03 -8.45 21.48
C GLN A 174 -16.56 -8.38 21.41
N ILE A 175 -17.09 -7.53 20.53
CA ILE A 175 -18.55 -7.34 20.35
C ILE A 175 -19.16 -8.46 19.50
N PHE A 176 -18.44 -8.91 18.47
CA PHE A 176 -18.89 -9.91 17.51
C PHE A 176 -17.92 -11.12 17.52
N PRO A 177 -18.18 -12.16 18.33
CA PRO A 177 -17.27 -13.29 18.49
C PRO A 177 -17.04 -14.09 17.18
N ASP A 178 -18.06 -14.12 16.32
CA ASP A 178 -18.03 -14.79 15.01
C ASP A 178 -17.79 -13.79 13.87
N SER A 179 -16.80 -12.90 14.05
CA SER A 179 -16.43 -11.90 13.04
C SER A 179 -15.01 -12.06 12.49
N ALA A 180 -14.81 -11.68 11.24
CA ALA A 180 -13.50 -11.46 10.65
C ALA A 180 -13.39 -10.01 10.18
N VAL A 181 -12.46 -9.29 10.78
CA VAL A 181 -12.10 -7.94 10.35
C VAL A 181 -10.88 -8.03 9.45
N LEU A 182 -11.04 -7.58 8.21
CA LEU A 182 -10.01 -7.64 7.18
C LEU A 182 -9.73 -6.24 6.62
N SER A 183 -8.46 -6.01 6.27
CA SER A 183 -8.03 -4.77 5.62
C SER A 183 -7.55 -5.10 4.22
N ASP A 184 -8.32 -4.72 3.21
CA ASP A 184 -7.91 -4.84 1.80
C ASP A 184 -6.58 -4.14 1.54
N ALA A 185 -6.38 -2.99 2.20
CA ALA A 185 -5.14 -2.25 2.07
C ALA A 185 -3.92 -2.95 2.68
N SER A 186 -4.08 -3.57 3.84
CA SER A 186 -2.99 -4.33 4.47
C SER A 186 -2.69 -5.62 3.71
N MET A 187 -3.69 -6.22 3.05
CA MET A 187 -3.51 -7.40 2.20
C MET A 187 -2.82 -7.07 0.88
N ALA A 188 -3.09 -5.91 0.29
CA ALA A 188 -2.50 -5.52 -0.99
C ALA A 188 -1.13 -4.84 -0.84
N ALA A 189 -0.85 -4.14 0.26
CA ALA A 189 0.38 -3.36 0.44
C ALA A 189 1.68 -4.16 0.19
N PRO A 190 1.84 -5.41 0.67
CA PRO A 190 3.06 -6.19 0.40
C PRO A 190 3.36 -6.36 -1.09
N ALA A 191 2.34 -6.48 -1.95
CA ALA A 191 2.52 -6.61 -3.39
C ALA A 191 3.03 -5.31 -4.03
N PHE A 192 2.59 -4.14 -3.54
CA PHE A 192 3.10 -2.84 -3.99
C PHE A 192 4.53 -2.60 -3.53
N VAL A 193 4.84 -2.94 -2.28
CA VAL A 193 6.19 -2.81 -1.70
C VAL A 193 7.19 -3.67 -2.47
N ALA A 194 6.85 -4.94 -2.69
CA ALA A 194 7.70 -5.83 -3.48
C ALA A 194 7.88 -5.37 -4.92
N ALA A 195 6.81 -4.93 -5.58
CA ALA A 195 6.93 -4.36 -6.91
C ALA A 195 7.84 -3.12 -6.92
N ALA A 196 7.80 -2.27 -5.89
CA ALA A 196 8.66 -1.08 -5.79
C ALA A 196 10.13 -1.47 -5.63
N LEU A 197 10.41 -2.46 -4.76
CA LEU A 197 11.77 -2.94 -4.51
C LEU A 197 12.30 -3.84 -5.64
N GLY A 198 11.42 -4.36 -6.50
CA GLY A 198 11.78 -5.37 -7.51
C GLY A 198 12.03 -6.75 -6.89
N GLU A 199 11.38 -7.00 -5.76
CA GLU A 199 11.50 -8.19 -4.93
C GLU A 199 10.16 -8.95 -4.91
N ILE A 200 10.10 -10.03 -4.12
CA ILE A 200 8.88 -10.81 -3.90
C ILE A 200 8.15 -10.22 -2.69
N ALA A 201 6.81 -10.25 -2.70
CA ALA A 201 5.98 -9.76 -1.58
C ALA A 201 6.43 -10.41 -0.27
N PRO A 202 6.88 -9.63 0.73
CA PRO A 202 7.27 -10.16 2.02
C PRO A 202 6.01 -10.52 2.81
N THR A 203 5.42 -11.65 2.47
CA THR A 203 4.34 -12.25 3.25
C THR A 203 4.98 -13.03 4.38
N HIS A 204 4.79 -12.55 5.61
CA HIS A 204 5.13 -13.28 6.82
C HIS A 204 3.87 -13.74 7.52
N PHE A 205 3.89 -14.95 8.07
CA PHE A 205 2.82 -15.44 8.91
C PHE A 205 3.37 -16.42 9.92
N ARG A 206 2.70 -16.54 11.06
CA ARG A 206 3.06 -17.49 12.10
C ARG A 206 2.06 -18.63 12.09
N HIS A 207 2.57 -19.86 12.04
CA HIS A 207 1.75 -21.06 12.16
C HIS A 207 2.41 -22.06 13.10
N GLY A 208 1.67 -22.56 14.09
CA GLY A 208 2.25 -23.28 15.21
C GLY A 208 3.31 -22.44 15.95
N ARG A 209 4.54 -23.00 16.08
CA ARG A 209 5.70 -22.33 16.70
C ARG A 209 6.70 -21.76 15.68
N ARG A 210 6.39 -21.83 14.38
CA ARG A 210 7.25 -21.36 13.30
C ARG A 210 6.74 -20.04 12.75
N THR A 211 7.67 -19.13 12.45
CA THR A 211 7.37 -17.91 11.68
C THR A 211 7.86 -18.16 10.27
N LEU A 212 6.95 -18.11 9.31
CA LEU A 212 7.24 -18.37 7.91
C LEU A 212 7.21 -17.07 7.11
N TYR A 213 8.05 -17.00 6.09
CA TYR A 213 8.10 -15.87 5.18
C TYR A 213 8.37 -16.32 3.75
N VAL A 214 7.95 -15.51 2.79
CA VAL A 214 8.17 -15.74 1.36
C VAL A 214 9.42 -14.99 0.93
N ALA A 215 10.31 -15.66 0.20
CA ALA A 215 11.57 -15.08 -0.28
C ALA A 215 12.04 -15.73 -1.58
N ARG A 216 13.06 -15.13 -2.21
CA ARG A 216 13.77 -15.78 -3.32
C ARG A 216 14.60 -16.93 -2.77
N ARG A 217 14.64 -18.04 -3.50
CA ARG A 217 15.43 -19.23 -3.15
C ARG A 217 16.90 -18.87 -2.90
N ASP A 218 17.48 -17.98 -3.69
CA ASP A 218 18.89 -17.56 -3.59
C ASP A 218 19.20 -16.75 -2.32
N ASP A 219 18.18 -16.15 -1.69
CA ASP A 219 18.33 -15.31 -0.51
C ASP A 219 18.12 -16.10 0.81
N VAL A 220 17.82 -17.40 0.72
CA VAL A 220 17.47 -18.29 1.85
C VAL A 220 18.43 -19.48 1.91
N ARG A 221 18.82 -19.91 3.12
CA ARG A 221 19.66 -21.11 3.26
C ARG A 221 18.84 -22.36 2.93
N PRO A 222 19.39 -23.38 2.25
CA PRO A 222 18.64 -24.59 1.90
C PRO A 222 17.94 -25.28 3.07
N SER A 223 18.50 -25.19 4.28
CA SER A 223 17.92 -25.76 5.52
C SER A 223 16.73 -24.99 6.08
N GLU A 224 16.54 -23.74 5.67
CA GLU A 224 15.44 -22.86 6.11
C GLU A 224 14.24 -22.94 5.17
N ILE A 225 14.41 -23.55 3.98
CA ILE A 225 13.36 -23.69 2.98
C ILE A 225 12.37 -24.78 3.41
N VAL A 226 11.11 -24.40 3.54
CA VAL A 226 10.00 -25.30 3.84
C VAL A 226 9.43 -25.89 2.56
N CYS A 227 9.14 -25.05 1.55
CA CYS A 227 8.70 -25.54 0.24
C CYS A 227 8.90 -24.53 -0.89
N GLY A 228 8.90 -25.02 -2.13
CA GLY A 228 8.77 -24.22 -3.34
C GLY A 228 7.36 -23.65 -3.50
N VAL A 229 7.26 -22.36 -3.79
CA VAL A 229 5.98 -21.64 -3.94
C VAL A 229 5.69 -21.34 -5.39
N ALA A 230 6.68 -20.84 -6.14
CA ALA A 230 6.49 -20.50 -7.55
C ALA A 230 7.81 -20.33 -8.31
N ASP A 231 7.73 -20.40 -9.64
CA ASP A 231 8.72 -19.89 -10.57
C ASP A 231 8.22 -18.59 -11.23
N THR A 232 8.92 -17.49 -10.99
CA THR A 232 8.63 -16.12 -11.45
C THR A 232 9.72 -15.57 -12.38
N ARG A 233 10.61 -16.44 -12.89
CA ARG A 233 11.68 -16.02 -13.82
C ARG A 233 11.15 -15.60 -15.18
N ASP A 234 10.02 -16.17 -15.60
CA ASP A 234 9.26 -15.75 -16.78
C ASP A 234 7.98 -15.00 -16.37
N ALA A 235 7.98 -13.68 -16.61
CA ALA A 235 6.85 -12.80 -16.26
C ALA A 235 5.56 -13.09 -17.05
N GLN A 236 5.60 -13.89 -18.13
CA GLN A 236 4.42 -14.31 -18.89
C GLN A 236 3.85 -15.65 -18.42
N GLN A 237 4.64 -16.45 -17.70
CA GLN A 237 4.31 -17.83 -17.33
C GLN A 237 4.56 -18.14 -15.85
N ASP A 238 4.19 -17.24 -14.93
CA ASP A 238 4.28 -17.49 -13.49
C ASP A 238 3.72 -18.89 -13.13
N LEU A 239 4.60 -19.85 -12.82
CA LEU A 239 4.23 -21.22 -12.48
C LEU A 239 4.15 -21.34 -10.97
N VAL A 240 2.94 -21.42 -10.43
CA VAL A 240 2.73 -21.56 -8.98
C VAL A 240 2.63 -23.04 -8.58
N LEU A 241 3.22 -23.37 -7.43
CA LEU A 241 3.29 -24.73 -6.87
C LEU A 241 3.83 -25.78 -7.88
N PRO A 242 5.05 -25.58 -8.43
CA PRO A 242 5.64 -26.48 -9.43
C PRO A 242 5.84 -27.90 -8.87
N ALA A 243 5.77 -28.93 -9.72
CA ALA A 243 5.85 -30.32 -9.26
C ALA A 243 7.18 -30.63 -8.55
N ASP A 244 8.31 -30.16 -9.10
CA ASP A 244 9.60 -30.18 -8.44
C ASP A 244 9.83 -28.87 -7.68
N ASP A 245 10.04 -28.99 -6.37
CA ASP A 245 10.34 -27.85 -5.50
C ASP A 245 11.61 -27.10 -5.91
N ARG A 246 12.56 -27.78 -6.57
CA ARG A 246 13.83 -27.17 -7.03
C ARG A 246 13.65 -26.18 -8.17
N GLU A 247 12.56 -26.31 -8.93
CA GLU A 247 12.25 -25.38 -10.03
C GLU A 247 11.75 -24.02 -9.51
N ALA A 248 11.26 -23.96 -8.27
CA ALA A 248 10.74 -22.73 -7.68
C ALA A 248 11.87 -21.74 -7.33
N ASP A 249 11.82 -20.53 -7.92
CA ASP A 249 12.66 -19.39 -7.55
C ASP A 249 12.09 -18.63 -6.35
N VAL A 250 10.79 -18.78 -6.06
CA VAL A 250 10.10 -18.28 -4.87
C VAL A 250 9.87 -19.43 -3.90
N VAL A 251 10.28 -19.26 -2.65
CA VAL A 251 10.17 -20.28 -1.61
C VAL A 251 9.49 -19.74 -0.36
N LEU A 252 8.86 -20.65 0.39
CA LEU A 252 8.40 -20.44 1.75
C LEU A 252 9.51 -20.90 2.69
N ALA A 253 9.95 -20.02 3.57
CA ALA A 253 11.10 -20.22 4.46
C ALA A 253 10.76 -19.96 5.92
N GLU A 254 11.48 -20.60 6.84
CA GLU A 254 11.35 -20.40 8.29
C GLU A 254 12.31 -19.32 8.81
N ALA A 255 11.79 -18.38 9.59
CA ALA A 255 12.57 -17.33 10.24
C ALA A 255 13.18 -17.84 11.56
N VAL A 256 14.45 -18.23 11.53
CA VAL A 256 15.18 -18.84 12.67
C VAL A 256 15.86 -17.81 13.60
N GLY A 257 15.26 -16.62 13.76
CA GLY A 257 15.71 -15.64 14.77
C GLY A 257 16.94 -14.80 14.42
N ARG A 258 17.43 -14.84 13.18
CA ARG A 258 18.27 -13.77 12.60
C ARG A 258 17.53 -13.23 11.38
N PRO A 259 17.40 -11.90 11.19
CA PRO A 259 16.71 -11.36 10.02
C PRO A 259 17.53 -11.64 8.76
N ALA A 260 17.33 -12.81 8.15
CA ALA A 260 17.78 -13.11 6.80
C ALA A 260 16.85 -12.36 5.83
N GLY A 261 17.13 -11.08 5.60
CA GLY A 261 16.38 -10.28 4.61
C GLY A 261 16.66 -8.78 4.64
N THR A 262 16.92 -8.20 5.81
CA THR A 262 17.22 -6.76 5.91
C THR A 262 18.64 -6.42 5.46
N GLU A 263 19.60 -7.33 5.65
CA GLU A 263 21.00 -7.10 5.27
C GLU A 263 21.26 -7.25 3.75
N LEU A 264 20.51 -8.10 3.03
CA LEU A 264 20.74 -8.32 1.59
C LEU A 264 20.02 -7.28 0.70
N ALA A 265 18.78 -6.90 1.05
CA ALA A 265 18.08 -5.80 0.39
C ALA A 265 18.85 -4.47 0.57
N ALA A 266 19.35 -4.20 1.78
CA ALA A 266 20.21 -3.05 2.07
C ALA A 266 21.54 -3.08 1.28
N ARG A 267 22.15 -4.27 1.09
CA ARG A 267 23.39 -4.42 0.30
C ARG A 267 23.18 -4.23 -1.20
N ARG A 268 21.99 -4.53 -1.75
CA ARG A 268 21.65 -4.22 -3.16
C ARG A 268 21.31 -2.74 -3.35
N LEU A 269 20.61 -2.13 -2.39
CA LEU A 269 20.34 -0.67 -2.35
C LEU A 269 21.61 0.18 -2.32
N ALA A 270 22.67 -0.29 -1.65
CA ALA A 270 23.95 0.41 -1.61
C ALA A 270 24.70 0.46 -2.96
N ARG A 271 24.42 -0.47 -3.88
CA ARG A 271 25.11 -0.53 -5.20
C ARG A 271 24.50 0.41 -6.25
N ALA A 272 23.26 0.85 -6.08
CA ALA A 272 22.63 1.84 -6.96
C ALA A 272 23.10 3.29 -6.68
N ARG A 273 23.92 3.50 -5.65
CA ARG A 273 24.31 4.83 -5.13
C ARG A 273 25.52 5.48 -5.82
N ARG A 274 25.96 5.01 -7.00
CA ARG A 274 27.14 5.57 -7.68
C ARG A 274 26.86 6.02 -9.12
N ARG A 275 27.16 7.31 -9.34
CA ARG A 275 27.11 8.16 -10.57
C ARG A 275 25.77 8.88 -10.70
N ARG A 276 25.74 10.22 -10.61
CA ARG A 276 26.25 11.16 -11.63
C ARG A 276 26.64 12.54 -11.03
N ARG A 277 27.44 13.30 -11.81
CA ARG A 277 28.24 14.47 -11.42
C ARG A 277 27.43 15.79 -11.35
N PRO A 278 27.71 16.71 -10.41
CA PRO A 278 26.95 17.95 -10.17
C PRO A 278 27.31 19.15 -11.08
N VAL A 279 28.16 18.99 -12.08
CA VAL A 279 28.74 20.14 -12.83
C VAL A 279 27.78 20.70 -13.89
N ALA A 280 26.81 19.93 -14.37
CA ALA A 280 25.85 20.38 -15.40
C ALA A 280 24.73 21.29 -14.83
N MET A 281 24.54 21.32 -13.51
CA MET A 281 23.42 22.01 -12.85
C MET A 281 23.74 23.49 -12.58
N VAL A 282 25.00 23.79 -12.26
CA VAL A 282 25.48 25.16 -12.05
C VAL A 282 25.43 25.99 -13.35
N LEU A 283 25.65 25.36 -14.50
CA LEU A 283 25.60 26.01 -15.82
C LEU A 283 24.17 26.32 -16.31
N ARG A 284 23.14 25.63 -15.79
CA ARG A 284 21.72 25.93 -16.12
C ARG A 284 21.12 27.04 -15.25
N ALA A 285 21.55 27.16 -13.99
CA ALA A 285 21.11 28.22 -13.08
C ALA A 285 21.57 29.62 -13.52
N ILE A 286 22.70 29.73 -14.22
CA ILE A 286 23.23 31.01 -14.72
C ILE A 286 22.41 31.55 -15.90
N ARG A 287 21.69 30.68 -16.63
CA ARG A 287 20.97 31.05 -17.86
C ARG A 287 19.55 31.59 -17.61
N SER A 288 19.03 31.51 -16.38
CA SER A 288 17.67 31.95 -16.04
C SER A 288 17.55 33.39 -15.53
N PHE A 289 18.67 34.13 -15.40
CA PHE A 289 18.67 35.47 -14.79
C PHE A 289 18.38 36.63 -15.76
N ALA A 290 18.36 36.42 -17.07
CA ALA A 290 18.10 37.48 -18.05
C ALA A 290 16.60 37.58 -18.40
N THR A 291 15.82 38.27 -17.57
CA THR A 291 14.40 38.55 -17.87
C THR A 291 14.19 39.94 -18.47
N ARG A 292 13.21 40.05 -19.37
CA ARG A 292 12.85 41.27 -20.13
C ARG A 292 12.55 42.49 -19.24
N LYS A 293 12.17 42.27 -17.98
CA LYS A 293 11.88 43.34 -16.99
C LYS A 293 13.14 44.07 -16.51
N ILE A 294 14.26 43.37 -16.36
CA ILE A 294 15.55 43.96 -15.97
C ILE A 294 16.07 44.87 -17.10
N GLY A 295 15.91 44.44 -18.35
CA GLY A 295 16.28 45.24 -19.52
C GLY A 295 15.56 46.59 -19.61
N ILE A 296 14.26 46.64 -19.27
CA ILE A 296 13.48 47.89 -19.27
C ILE A 296 13.94 48.83 -18.14
N ALA A 297 14.17 48.31 -16.94
CA ALA A 297 14.62 49.11 -15.80
C ALA A 297 16.01 49.73 -16.03
N VAL A 298 16.95 48.98 -16.63
CA VAL A 298 18.29 49.47 -16.98
C VAL A 298 18.21 50.57 -18.05
N LEU A 299 17.31 50.44 -19.02
CA LEU A 299 17.16 51.41 -20.10
C LEU A 299 16.57 52.74 -19.61
N VAL A 300 15.60 52.69 -18.69
CA VAL A 300 15.04 53.88 -18.02
C VAL A 300 16.10 54.60 -17.17
N LEU A 301 16.91 53.85 -16.43
CA LEU A 301 17.99 54.41 -15.62
C LEU A 301 19.06 55.10 -16.48
N LEU A 302 19.47 54.47 -17.59
CA LEU A 302 20.43 55.06 -18.54
C LEU A 302 19.89 56.34 -19.19
N ALA A 303 18.60 56.36 -19.55
CA ALA A 303 17.95 57.57 -20.09
C ALA A 303 17.93 58.71 -19.06
N MET A 304 17.70 58.40 -17.78
CA MET A 304 17.69 59.39 -16.70
C MET A 304 19.10 59.96 -16.43
N VAL A 305 20.14 59.12 -16.43
CA VAL A 305 21.53 59.55 -16.28
C VAL A 305 21.97 60.44 -17.45
N ALA A 306 21.59 60.08 -18.68
CA ALA A 306 21.88 60.89 -19.86
C ALA A 306 21.16 62.26 -19.82
N ALA A 307 19.91 62.29 -19.37
CA ALA A 307 19.14 63.53 -19.22
C ALA A 307 19.72 64.47 -18.16
N LEU A 308 20.07 63.95 -16.98
CA LEU A 308 20.72 64.73 -15.92
C LEU A 308 22.11 65.22 -16.34
N GLY A 309 22.90 64.37 -17.01
CA GLY A 309 24.22 64.74 -17.52
C GLY A 309 24.17 65.86 -18.55
N GLY A 310 23.19 65.81 -19.47
CA GLY A 310 22.98 66.88 -20.45
C GLY A 310 22.51 68.20 -19.81
N LEU A 311 21.63 68.13 -18.81
CA LEU A 311 21.15 69.31 -18.08
C LEU A 311 22.30 70.01 -17.33
N TYR A 312 23.17 69.22 -16.70
CA TYR A 312 24.33 69.72 -15.96
C TYR A 312 25.40 70.32 -16.89
N ALA A 313 25.68 69.67 -18.03
CA ALA A 313 26.59 70.18 -19.06
C ALA A 313 26.17 71.58 -19.56
N ASN A 314 24.86 71.78 -19.77
CA ASN A 314 24.31 73.03 -20.25
C ASN A 314 24.33 74.14 -19.17
N ALA A 315 24.13 73.78 -17.91
CA ALA A 315 24.12 74.74 -16.79
C ALA A 315 25.53 75.19 -16.34
N ALA A 316 26.54 74.33 -16.48
CA ALA A 316 27.90 74.58 -15.98
C ALA A 316 28.91 75.04 -17.06
N HIS A 317 28.53 75.06 -18.35
CA HIS A 317 29.43 75.35 -19.49
C HIS A 317 30.71 74.52 -19.53
N VAL A 318 30.62 73.25 -19.11
CA VAL A 318 31.73 72.30 -19.04
C VAL A 318 31.70 71.37 -20.26
N GLY A 319 32.86 70.85 -20.68
CA GLY A 319 32.95 69.86 -21.75
C GLY A 319 32.12 68.60 -21.46
N TRP A 320 31.56 67.97 -22.49
CA TRP A 320 30.63 66.84 -22.36
C TRP A 320 31.22 65.63 -21.60
N GLY A 321 32.53 65.41 -21.70
CA GLY A 321 33.23 64.35 -20.96
C GLY A 321 33.31 64.62 -19.46
N ASP A 322 33.68 65.84 -19.07
CA ASP A 322 33.78 66.25 -17.68
C ASP A 322 32.39 66.35 -17.03
N ALA A 323 31.38 66.81 -17.77
CA ALA A 323 30.00 66.84 -17.30
C ALA A 323 29.43 65.43 -17.05
N LEU A 324 29.78 64.46 -17.89
CA LEU A 324 29.42 63.06 -17.69
C LEU A 324 30.13 62.48 -16.46
N TYR A 325 31.43 62.75 -16.30
CA TYR A 325 32.20 62.32 -15.11
C TYR A 325 31.65 62.92 -13.81
N LEU A 326 31.41 64.24 -13.79
CA LEU A 326 30.82 64.97 -12.66
C LEU A 326 29.45 64.38 -12.29
N THR A 327 28.56 64.22 -13.26
CA THR A 327 27.22 63.68 -13.02
C THR A 327 27.29 62.26 -12.47
N LEU A 328 28.16 61.42 -13.03
CA LEU A 328 28.23 60.01 -12.65
C LEU A 328 28.83 59.83 -11.25
N VAL A 329 29.90 60.56 -10.91
CA VAL A 329 30.52 60.48 -9.57
C VAL A 329 29.61 61.10 -8.50
N THR A 330 29.04 62.28 -8.73
CA THR A 330 28.13 62.94 -7.79
C THR A 330 26.87 62.10 -7.57
N THR A 331 26.28 61.52 -8.62
CA THR A 331 25.06 60.71 -8.49
C THR A 331 25.32 59.37 -7.81
N LEU A 332 26.45 58.71 -8.11
CA LEU A 332 26.74 57.38 -7.58
C LEU A 332 27.28 57.40 -6.14
N THR A 333 28.02 58.44 -5.76
CA THR A 333 28.76 58.48 -4.48
C THR A 333 28.43 59.67 -3.60
N GLY A 334 27.80 60.72 -4.14
CA GLY A 334 27.54 61.97 -3.40
C GLY A 334 28.80 62.75 -3.05
N GLN A 335 29.96 62.41 -3.64
CA GLN A 335 31.22 63.11 -3.41
C GLN A 335 31.45 64.23 -4.42
N ASP A 336 32.10 65.31 -3.99
CA ASP A 336 32.57 66.39 -4.87
C ASP A 336 33.65 65.85 -5.82
N PRO A 337 33.39 65.81 -7.14
CA PRO A 337 34.34 65.24 -8.09
C PRO A 337 35.48 66.22 -8.37
N ASP A 338 36.72 65.79 -8.17
CA ASP A 338 37.89 66.57 -8.52
C ASP A 338 38.21 66.38 -10.02
N THR A 339 38.06 67.45 -10.79
CA THR A 339 38.32 67.49 -12.25
C THR A 339 39.80 67.69 -12.58
N ALA A 340 40.67 67.97 -11.58
CA ALA A 340 42.11 68.08 -11.79
C ALA A 340 42.81 66.72 -11.93
N LYS A 341 42.10 65.60 -11.71
CA LYS A 341 42.63 64.24 -11.85
C LYS A 341 42.90 63.85 -13.31
N SER A 342 43.87 62.97 -13.52
CA SER A 342 44.16 62.44 -14.85
C SER A 342 42.98 61.63 -15.41
N ALA A 343 42.81 61.62 -16.74
CA ALA A 343 41.70 60.90 -17.39
C ALA A 343 41.64 59.40 -17.02
N ALA A 344 42.79 58.76 -16.77
CA ALA A 344 42.85 57.37 -16.34
C ALA A 344 42.31 57.18 -14.91
N GLU A 345 42.58 58.12 -14.00
CA GLU A 345 42.06 58.08 -12.62
C GLU A 345 40.57 58.38 -12.57
N GLN A 346 40.08 59.30 -13.39
CA GLN A 346 38.66 59.58 -13.53
C GLN A 346 37.88 58.34 -13.99
N VAL A 347 38.39 57.65 -15.02
CA VAL A 347 37.80 56.40 -15.52
C VAL A 347 37.85 55.29 -14.46
N MET A 348 38.99 55.13 -13.78
CA MET A 348 39.14 54.11 -12.73
C MET A 348 38.15 54.34 -11.57
N GLN A 349 37.97 55.60 -11.15
CA GLN A 349 37.04 55.97 -10.08
C GLN A 349 35.59 55.67 -10.46
N VAL A 350 35.19 55.99 -11.69
CA VAL A 350 33.86 55.65 -12.21
C VAL A 350 33.64 54.14 -12.22
N VAL A 351 34.61 53.36 -12.73
CA VAL A 351 34.52 51.90 -12.80
C VAL A 351 34.42 51.29 -11.41
N LEU A 352 35.22 51.77 -10.45
CA LEU A 352 35.21 51.29 -9.08
C LEU A 352 33.87 51.57 -8.37
N ASN A 353 33.30 52.76 -8.58
CA ASN A 353 32.02 53.15 -8.02
C ASN A 353 30.87 52.33 -8.61
N LEU A 354 30.88 52.11 -9.93
CA LEU A 354 29.89 51.24 -10.60
C LEU A 354 29.99 49.79 -10.11
N ALA A 355 31.21 49.27 -9.93
CA ALA A 355 31.43 47.93 -9.39
C ALA A 355 30.91 47.80 -7.95
N GLY A 356 31.16 48.80 -7.10
CA GLY A 356 30.65 48.86 -5.73
C GLY A 356 29.11 48.92 -5.68
N LEU A 357 28.49 49.76 -6.51
CA LEU A 357 27.04 49.86 -6.58
C LEU A 357 26.39 48.57 -7.09
N ALA A 358 27.01 47.87 -8.05
CA ALA A 358 26.51 46.59 -8.56
C ALA A 358 26.61 45.45 -7.53
N LEU A 359 27.57 45.53 -6.61
CA LEU A 359 27.82 44.49 -5.61
C LEU A 359 26.70 44.44 -4.54
N ILE A 360 26.15 45.59 -4.13
CA ILE A 360 25.14 45.66 -3.06
C ILE A 360 23.84 44.90 -3.42
N PRO A 361 23.21 45.12 -4.59
CA PRO A 361 22.05 44.34 -5.02
C PRO A 361 22.37 42.86 -5.21
N LEU A 362 23.59 42.52 -5.69
CA LEU A 362 24.00 41.13 -5.87
C LEU A 362 24.07 40.38 -4.53
N ILE A 363 24.72 40.97 -3.53
CA ILE A 363 24.80 40.40 -2.17
C ILE A 363 23.40 40.33 -1.56
N THR A 364 22.61 41.39 -1.69
CA THR A 364 21.23 41.45 -1.16
C THR A 364 20.34 40.38 -1.78
N ALA A 365 20.42 40.15 -3.10
CA ALA A 365 19.68 39.10 -3.79
C ALA A 365 20.05 37.71 -3.26
N VAL A 366 21.34 37.41 -3.10
CA VAL A 366 21.82 36.13 -2.54
C VAL A 366 21.30 35.92 -1.11
N VAL A 367 21.32 36.97 -0.27
CA VAL A 367 20.84 36.89 1.12
C VAL A 367 19.32 36.75 1.18
N VAL A 368 18.58 37.55 0.41
CA VAL A 368 17.11 37.50 0.38
C VAL A 368 16.63 36.15 -0.17
N ASP A 369 17.19 35.67 -1.28
CA ASP A 369 16.87 34.34 -1.82
C ASP A 369 17.23 33.24 -0.82
N GLY A 370 18.36 33.35 -0.12
CA GLY A 370 18.76 32.43 0.94
C GLY A 370 17.77 32.39 2.10
N VAL A 371 17.35 33.56 2.61
CA VAL A 371 16.43 33.69 3.74
C VAL A 371 14.99 33.31 3.37
N VAL A 372 14.52 33.72 2.19
CA VAL A 372 13.17 33.41 1.70
C VAL A 372 13.05 31.92 1.39
N ASN A 373 14.03 31.32 0.71
CA ASN A 373 14.03 29.88 0.47
C ASN A 373 14.15 29.07 1.77
N ALA A 374 14.96 29.53 2.74
CA ALA A 374 15.04 28.88 4.06
C ALA A 374 13.69 28.94 4.80
N ARG A 375 12.97 30.08 4.75
CA ARG A 375 11.66 30.23 5.40
C ARG A 375 10.54 29.46 4.67
N LEU A 376 10.52 29.42 3.34
CA LEU A 376 9.55 28.63 2.57
C LEU A 376 9.79 27.12 2.73
N ALA A 377 11.06 26.68 2.79
CA ALA A 377 11.42 25.28 3.01
C ALA A 377 10.95 24.78 4.39
N LEU A 378 11.06 25.61 5.43
CA LEU A 378 10.64 25.27 6.80
C LEU A 378 9.12 25.25 6.99
N HIS A 379 8.34 26.04 6.26
CA HIS A 379 6.88 26.12 6.44
C HIS A 379 6.04 25.25 5.51
N THR A 380 6.56 24.81 4.36
CA THR A 380 5.71 24.19 3.33
C THR A 380 6.06 22.76 2.95
N GLY A 381 7.18 22.20 3.41
CA GLY A 381 7.63 20.86 2.99
C GLY A 381 7.85 20.71 1.48
N ARG A 382 7.91 21.84 0.74
CA ARG A 382 7.86 21.90 -0.73
C ARG A 382 9.20 21.71 -1.42
N ILE A 383 10.31 21.79 -0.69
CA ILE A 383 11.64 21.55 -1.24
C ILE A 383 12.35 20.61 -0.28
N LEU A 384 12.32 19.33 -0.59
CA LEU A 384 13.26 18.39 0.01
C LEU A 384 14.63 18.64 -0.62
N PRO A 385 15.73 18.53 0.13
CA PRO A 385 17.05 18.41 -0.49
C PRO A 385 17.02 17.26 -1.50
N GLU A 386 17.71 17.41 -2.64
CA GLU A 386 17.75 16.37 -3.68
C GLU A 386 18.15 15.02 -3.05
N ARG A 387 17.22 14.07 -3.07
CA ARG A 387 17.40 12.73 -2.52
C ARG A 387 17.64 11.73 -3.63
N SER A 388 18.39 10.68 -3.35
CA SER A 388 18.63 9.60 -4.31
C SER A 388 18.54 8.24 -3.63
N GLY A 389 17.97 7.27 -4.32
CA GLY A 389 17.77 5.92 -3.79
C GLY A 389 16.58 5.78 -2.82
N HIS A 390 15.68 6.76 -2.79
CA HIS A 390 14.42 6.70 -2.04
C HIS A 390 13.27 6.16 -2.91
N VAL A 391 12.18 5.76 -2.28
CA VAL A 391 10.91 5.42 -2.96
C VAL A 391 9.92 6.56 -2.78
N VAL A 392 9.28 6.97 -3.87
CA VAL A 392 8.23 8.00 -3.82
C VAL A 392 6.86 7.31 -3.78
N VAL A 393 6.02 7.62 -2.79
CA VAL A 393 4.66 7.07 -2.64
C VAL A 393 3.64 8.19 -2.87
N VAL A 394 2.83 8.06 -3.92
CA VAL A 394 1.76 9.00 -4.28
C VAL A 394 0.41 8.50 -3.77
N GLY A 395 -0.23 9.31 -2.95
CA GLY A 395 -1.54 9.09 -2.35
C GLY A 395 -1.45 8.42 -0.97
N LEU A 396 -1.55 9.20 0.10
CA LEU A 396 -1.59 8.75 1.50
C LEU A 396 -3.02 8.41 1.97
N GLY A 397 -3.78 7.75 1.09
CA GLY A 397 -5.01 7.07 1.46
C GLY A 397 -4.73 5.74 2.19
N ASN A 398 -5.73 4.85 2.24
CA ASN A 398 -5.60 3.56 2.94
C ASN A 398 -4.39 2.73 2.46
N ILE A 399 -4.19 2.63 1.15
CA ILE A 399 -3.10 1.83 0.55
C ILE A 399 -1.75 2.48 0.75
N GLY A 400 -1.58 3.73 0.32
CA GLY A 400 -0.27 4.39 0.38
C GLY A 400 0.23 4.56 1.80
N THR A 401 -0.66 4.73 2.78
CA THR A 401 -0.27 4.73 4.20
C THR A 401 0.38 3.40 4.62
N ARG A 402 -0.19 2.26 4.20
CA ARG A 402 0.36 0.92 4.52
C ARG A 402 1.66 0.64 3.78
N VAL A 403 1.72 1.01 2.50
CA VAL A 403 2.93 0.89 1.67
C VAL A 403 4.07 1.73 2.24
N MET A 404 3.81 3.00 2.56
CA MET A 404 4.79 3.91 3.16
C MET A 404 5.31 3.37 4.49
N ALA A 405 4.42 2.93 5.39
CA ALA A 405 4.80 2.38 6.68
C ALA A 405 5.69 1.14 6.53
N GLN A 406 5.31 0.22 5.64
CA GLN A 406 6.05 -1.02 5.42
C GLN A 406 7.41 -0.78 4.75
N LEU A 407 7.52 0.16 3.80
CA LEU A 407 8.81 0.59 3.25
C LEU A 407 9.72 1.18 4.32
N ASN A 408 9.17 2.03 5.18
CA ASN A 408 9.90 2.62 6.31
C ASN A 408 10.37 1.54 7.31
N ASP A 409 9.53 0.55 7.61
CA ASP A 409 9.89 -0.57 8.48
C ASP A 409 11.04 -1.42 7.89
N PHE A 410 11.15 -1.49 6.56
CA PHE A 410 12.30 -2.08 5.87
C PHE A 410 13.54 -1.17 5.79
N GLY A 411 13.50 0.01 6.39
CA GLY A 411 14.60 0.98 6.37
C GLY A 411 14.80 1.65 5.01
N VAL A 412 13.81 1.56 4.11
CA VAL A 412 13.83 2.25 2.82
C VAL A 412 13.43 3.70 3.03
N GLU A 413 14.22 4.63 2.49
CA GLU A 413 13.86 6.04 2.55
C GLU A 413 12.62 6.31 1.70
N VAL A 414 11.61 6.94 2.28
CA VAL A 414 10.34 7.23 1.60
C VAL A 414 10.11 8.74 1.51
N VAL A 415 9.55 9.18 0.39
CA VAL A 415 8.96 10.52 0.23
C VAL A 415 7.50 10.33 -0.19
N ALA A 416 6.58 10.94 0.54
CA ALA A 416 5.16 10.87 0.24
C ALA A 416 4.68 12.09 -0.55
N ILE A 417 3.73 11.89 -1.47
CA ILE A 417 2.99 12.95 -2.14
C ILE A 417 1.50 12.76 -1.86
N ASP A 418 0.79 13.81 -1.47
CA ASP A 418 -0.68 13.81 -1.42
C ASP A 418 -1.24 15.19 -1.78
N LYS A 419 -2.49 15.27 -2.25
CA LYS A 419 -3.17 16.54 -2.52
C LYS A 419 -3.50 17.29 -1.24
N SER A 420 -3.72 16.57 -0.14
CA SER A 420 -4.09 17.13 1.16
C SER A 420 -2.96 17.02 2.18
N ALA A 421 -2.67 18.11 2.89
CA ALA A 421 -1.76 18.12 4.03
C ALA A 421 -2.27 17.25 5.20
N ASP A 422 -3.60 17.06 5.27
CA ASP A 422 -4.30 16.31 6.31
C ASP A 422 -4.80 14.95 5.77
N ALA A 423 -4.12 14.41 4.75
CA ALA A 423 -4.40 13.07 4.26
C ALA A 423 -4.37 12.06 5.41
N ARG A 424 -5.12 10.95 5.28
CA ARG A 424 -5.29 9.96 6.35
C ARG A 424 -3.95 9.42 6.88
N GLY A 425 -2.96 9.26 6.00
CA GLY A 425 -1.60 8.86 6.33
C GLY A 425 -0.66 9.98 6.80
N ALA A 426 -1.03 11.26 6.70
CA ALA A 426 -0.13 12.39 6.97
C ALA A 426 0.36 12.42 8.43
N GLY A 427 -0.52 12.10 9.39
CA GLY A 427 -0.15 11.97 10.79
C GLY A 427 0.87 10.86 11.04
N LEU A 428 0.75 9.72 10.34
CA LEU A 428 1.73 8.64 10.42
C LEU A 428 3.04 9.03 9.75
N ALA A 429 3.00 9.66 8.57
CA ALA A 429 4.18 10.15 7.87
C ALA A 429 5.02 11.08 8.76
N ARG A 430 4.36 12.03 9.46
CA ARG A 430 5.02 12.93 10.41
C ARG A 430 5.68 12.19 11.58
N ARG A 431 4.99 11.18 12.16
CA ARG A 431 5.55 10.37 13.25
C ARG A 431 6.76 9.53 12.80
N LEU A 432 6.75 9.05 11.57
CA LEU A 432 7.84 8.25 10.99
C LEU A 432 8.98 9.12 10.41
N GLY A 433 8.83 10.45 10.40
CA GLY A 433 9.82 11.34 9.77
C GLY A 433 9.83 11.27 8.23
N VAL A 434 8.80 10.71 7.62
CA VAL A 434 8.62 10.65 6.17
C VAL A 434 8.18 12.03 5.68
N PRO A 435 8.93 12.69 4.78
CA PRO A 435 8.51 13.97 4.21
C PRO A 435 7.23 13.82 3.37
N LEU A 436 6.33 14.80 3.48
CA LEU A 436 5.10 14.88 2.72
C LEU A 436 5.12 16.12 1.81
N VAL A 437 5.14 15.89 0.50
CA VAL A 437 4.94 16.92 -0.52
C VAL A 437 3.45 17.08 -0.78
N VAL A 438 2.91 18.28 -0.53
CA VAL A 438 1.50 18.57 -0.76
C VAL A 438 1.30 19.16 -2.15
N GLY A 439 0.67 18.40 -3.05
CA GLY A 439 0.44 18.78 -4.44
C GLY A 439 -0.21 17.68 -5.28
N ASP A 440 -0.62 18.04 -6.51
CA ASP A 440 -1.14 17.05 -7.46
C ASP A 440 0.03 16.35 -8.17
N ALA A 441 0.16 15.04 -7.97
CA ALA A 441 1.20 14.23 -8.61
C ALA A 441 1.05 14.13 -10.15
N ALA A 442 -0.10 14.52 -10.70
CA ALA A 442 -0.27 14.66 -12.14
C ALA A 442 0.41 15.92 -12.71
N GLN A 443 0.96 16.80 -11.86
CA GLN A 443 1.77 17.95 -12.25
C GLN A 443 3.26 17.61 -12.15
N GLU A 444 4.03 17.98 -13.16
CA GLU A 444 5.47 17.70 -13.23
C GLU A 444 6.23 18.39 -12.10
N GLU A 445 5.81 19.59 -11.70
CA GLU A 445 6.39 20.38 -10.62
C GLU A 445 6.33 19.63 -9.27
N THR A 446 5.22 18.96 -8.98
CA THR A 446 5.05 18.14 -7.78
C THR A 446 5.99 16.93 -7.79
N LEU A 447 6.14 16.26 -8.94
CA LEU A 447 7.05 15.13 -9.09
C LEU A 447 8.51 15.56 -8.94
N ARG A 448 8.87 16.73 -9.49
CA ARG A 448 10.21 17.33 -9.30
C ARG A 448 10.48 17.68 -7.84
N ALA A 449 9.50 18.27 -7.14
CA ALA A 449 9.62 18.59 -5.71
C ALA A 449 9.87 17.34 -4.82
N ALA A 450 9.35 16.18 -5.25
CA ALA A 450 9.60 14.89 -4.58
C ALA A 450 10.87 14.16 -5.05
N SER A 451 11.71 14.80 -5.87
CA SER A 451 12.93 14.21 -6.43
C SER A 451 12.67 12.89 -7.20
N VAL A 452 11.60 12.85 -8.01
CA VAL A 452 11.25 11.64 -8.77
C VAL A 452 12.31 11.26 -9.81
N ALA A 453 13.05 12.22 -10.36
CA ALA A 453 14.11 11.97 -11.35
C ALA A 453 15.31 11.17 -10.80
N THR A 454 15.42 11.03 -9.48
CA THR A 454 16.53 10.35 -8.79
C THR A 454 16.05 9.27 -7.83
N CYS A 455 14.75 9.01 -7.80
CA CYS A 455 14.17 7.99 -6.93
C CYS A 455 14.38 6.58 -7.54
N GLN A 456 14.38 5.57 -6.68
CA GLN A 456 14.51 4.17 -7.10
C GLN A 456 13.22 3.67 -7.75
N ALA A 457 12.08 4.07 -7.19
CA ALA A 457 10.77 3.67 -7.67
C ALA A 457 9.71 4.72 -7.30
N LEU A 458 8.69 4.81 -8.14
CA LEU A 458 7.48 5.58 -7.91
C LEU A 458 6.29 4.62 -7.71
N VAL A 459 5.60 4.73 -6.59
CA VAL A 459 4.41 3.94 -6.26
C VAL A 459 3.19 4.85 -6.26
N VAL A 460 2.29 4.66 -7.22
CA VAL A 460 1.13 5.52 -7.42
C VAL A 460 -0.15 4.78 -7.05
N VAL A 461 -0.72 5.12 -5.89
CA VAL A 461 -1.80 4.33 -5.25
C VAL A 461 -3.03 5.14 -4.88
N SER A 462 -3.22 6.30 -5.54
CA SER A 462 -4.41 7.12 -5.38
C SER A 462 -5.68 6.41 -5.90
N THR A 463 -6.85 6.96 -5.58
CA THR A 463 -8.16 6.45 -6.01
C THR A 463 -8.60 6.95 -7.39
N ASP A 464 -7.78 7.75 -8.08
CA ASP A 464 -8.07 8.28 -9.41
C ASP A 464 -7.12 7.64 -10.42
N ASP A 465 -7.62 6.69 -11.21
CA ASP A 465 -6.82 5.96 -12.21
C ASP A 465 -6.27 6.89 -13.31
N GLY A 466 -7.01 7.95 -13.66
CA GLY A 466 -6.57 8.93 -14.65
C GLY A 466 -5.41 9.78 -14.12
N ALA A 467 -5.50 10.24 -12.88
CA ALA A 467 -4.40 10.93 -12.21
C ALA A 467 -3.20 9.99 -12.00
N ASN A 468 -3.45 8.71 -11.67
CA ASN A 468 -2.40 7.71 -11.49
C ASN A 468 -1.60 7.49 -12.77
N LEU A 469 -2.29 7.33 -13.92
CA LEU A 469 -1.66 7.16 -15.21
C LEU A 469 -0.90 8.41 -15.65
N ARG A 470 -1.47 9.60 -15.46
CA ARG A 470 -0.78 10.87 -15.77
C ARG A 470 0.49 11.05 -14.94
N ALA A 471 0.43 10.78 -13.64
CA ALA A 471 1.61 10.82 -12.76
C ALA A 471 2.68 9.83 -13.24
N ALA A 472 2.28 8.61 -13.62
CA ALA A 472 3.19 7.59 -14.13
C ALA A 472 3.87 8.00 -15.46
N LEU A 473 3.10 8.56 -16.40
CA LEU A 473 3.62 9.04 -17.70
C LEU A 473 4.58 10.23 -17.52
N ASN A 474 4.20 11.20 -16.69
CA ASN A 474 5.08 12.35 -16.39
C ASN A 474 6.36 11.92 -15.68
N ALA A 475 6.28 10.94 -14.78
CA ALA A 475 7.46 10.39 -14.13
C ALA A 475 8.40 9.69 -15.13
N ARG A 476 7.86 8.95 -16.10
CA ARG A 476 8.65 8.35 -17.19
C ARG A 476 9.23 9.38 -18.16
N ALA A 477 8.59 10.54 -18.31
CA ALA A 477 9.17 11.66 -19.05
C ALA A 477 10.37 12.30 -18.32
N LEU A 478 10.41 12.22 -16.99
CA LEU A 478 11.54 12.69 -16.17
C LEU A 478 12.70 11.68 -16.15
N ASP A 479 12.40 10.38 -16.06
CA ASP A 479 13.36 9.28 -16.12
C ASP A 479 12.73 8.08 -16.84
N ASP A 480 13.26 7.75 -18.01
CA ASP A 480 12.77 6.71 -18.89
C ASP A 480 12.99 5.30 -18.32
N GLN A 481 13.92 5.13 -17.36
CA GLN A 481 14.24 3.86 -16.72
C GLN A 481 13.60 3.70 -15.32
N LEU A 482 12.98 4.75 -14.79
CA LEU A 482 12.35 4.75 -13.46
C LEU A 482 11.32 3.62 -13.27
N ARG A 483 11.50 2.78 -12.26
CA ARG A 483 10.49 1.78 -11.92
C ARG A 483 9.20 2.44 -11.42
N VAL A 484 8.10 2.27 -12.15
CA VAL A 484 6.78 2.78 -11.75
C VAL A 484 5.86 1.62 -11.39
N VAL A 485 5.27 1.65 -10.21
CA VAL A 485 4.22 0.72 -9.77
C VAL A 485 2.94 1.54 -9.67
N LEU A 486 1.91 1.16 -10.42
CA LEU A 486 0.64 1.87 -10.41
C LEU A 486 -0.50 0.99 -9.91
N ARG A 487 -1.41 1.61 -9.18
CA ARG A 487 -2.73 1.06 -8.89
C ARG A 487 -3.68 1.39 -10.03
N LEU A 488 -4.31 0.36 -10.56
CA LEU A 488 -5.46 0.47 -11.46
C LEU A 488 -6.58 -0.43 -10.94
N PHE A 489 -7.83 0.04 -11.01
CA PHE A 489 -8.97 -0.72 -10.51
C PHE A 489 -9.36 -1.87 -11.45
N ASP A 490 -9.27 -1.63 -12.76
CA ASP A 490 -9.60 -2.58 -13.82
C ASP A 490 -8.34 -3.38 -14.24
N GLY A 491 -8.42 -4.71 -14.12
CA GLY A 491 -7.36 -5.65 -14.47
C GLY A 491 -7.11 -5.76 -15.98
N ASP A 492 -8.14 -5.64 -16.82
CA ASP A 492 -8.01 -5.72 -18.27
C ASP A 492 -7.44 -4.39 -18.80
N PHE A 493 -7.86 -3.27 -18.21
CA PHE A 493 -7.26 -1.96 -18.47
C PHE A 493 -5.79 -1.93 -18.05
N ALA A 494 -5.48 -2.48 -16.88
CA ALA A 494 -4.11 -2.64 -16.39
C ALA A 494 -3.22 -3.40 -17.38
N GLU A 495 -3.72 -4.47 -17.98
CA GLU A 495 -2.98 -5.25 -18.96
C GLU A 495 -2.69 -4.45 -20.24
N ARG A 496 -3.69 -3.72 -20.74
CA ARG A 496 -3.53 -2.84 -21.91
C ARG A 496 -2.51 -1.72 -21.64
N VAL A 497 -2.57 -1.11 -20.46
CA VAL A 497 -1.64 -0.04 -20.06
C VAL A 497 -0.21 -0.57 -19.94
N GLN A 498 -0.02 -1.73 -19.30
CA GLN A 498 1.30 -2.35 -19.18
C GLN A 498 1.88 -2.71 -20.56
N ARG A 499 1.08 -3.31 -21.45
CA ARG A 499 1.50 -3.65 -22.82
C ARG A 499 1.80 -2.43 -23.69
N ALA A 500 0.99 -1.38 -23.59
CA ALA A 500 1.11 -0.21 -24.44
C ALA A 500 2.25 0.75 -24.03
N PHE A 501 2.50 0.90 -22.73
CA PHE A 501 3.38 1.96 -22.23
C PHE A 501 4.63 1.46 -21.47
N GLY A 502 4.75 0.14 -21.22
CA GLY A 502 5.88 -0.40 -20.46
C GLY A 502 6.00 0.18 -19.04
N ILE A 503 4.91 0.79 -18.54
CA ILE A 503 4.82 1.27 -17.16
C ILE A 503 4.70 0.01 -16.30
N GLY A 504 5.51 -0.05 -15.23
CA GLY A 504 5.70 -1.26 -14.44
C GLY A 504 4.43 -1.80 -13.77
N THR A 505 4.62 -2.82 -12.96
CA THR A 505 3.58 -3.76 -12.50
C THR A 505 2.29 -3.05 -12.03
N SER A 506 1.21 -3.23 -12.78
CA SER A 506 -0.12 -2.76 -12.38
C SER A 506 -0.78 -3.76 -11.42
N ARG A 507 -1.41 -3.27 -10.35
CA ARG A 507 -2.02 -4.10 -9.31
C ARG A 507 -3.42 -3.61 -8.94
N SER A 508 -4.39 -4.52 -8.99
CA SER A 508 -5.72 -4.28 -8.43
C SER A 508 -5.77 -4.69 -6.97
N VAL A 509 -5.95 -3.72 -6.08
CA VAL A 509 -6.10 -3.93 -4.62
C VAL A 509 -7.26 -4.88 -4.33
N SER A 510 -8.40 -4.61 -4.97
CA SER A 510 -9.63 -5.38 -4.80
C SER A 510 -9.46 -6.83 -5.24
N TYR A 511 -8.79 -7.06 -6.36
CA TYR A 511 -8.48 -8.40 -6.84
C TYR A 511 -7.58 -9.18 -5.87
N LEU A 512 -6.52 -8.53 -5.36
CA LEU A 512 -5.58 -9.15 -4.41
C LEU A 512 -6.23 -9.49 -3.06
N ALA A 513 -7.18 -8.66 -2.60
CA ALA A 513 -7.85 -8.85 -1.32
C ALA A 513 -9.04 -9.82 -1.39
N ALA A 514 -9.76 -9.88 -2.51
CA ALA A 514 -11.02 -10.63 -2.64
C ALA A 514 -10.95 -12.11 -2.22
N PRO A 515 -9.89 -12.89 -2.53
CA PRO A 515 -9.77 -14.27 -2.07
C PRO A 515 -9.84 -14.43 -0.55
N SER A 516 -9.20 -13.51 0.18
CA SER A 516 -9.20 -13.54 1.65
C SER A 516 -10.58 -13.20 2.23
N PHE A 517 -11.28 -12.23 1.63
CA PHE A 517 -12.64 -11.86 2.02
C PHE A 517 -13.65 -12.98 1.73
N ALA A 518 -13.59 -13.56 0.52
CA ALA A 518 -14.44 -14.69 0.15
C ALA A 518 -14.20 -15.90 1.05
N ALA A 519 -12.93 -16.22 1.33
CA ALA A 519 -12.60 -17.33 2.22
C ALA A 519 -13.08 -17.09 3.66
N ALA A 520 -12.92 -15.88 4.19
CA ALA A 520 -13.42 -15.53 5.52
C ALA A 520 -14.94 -15.61 5.64
N LEU A 521 -15.66 -15.28 4.55
CA LEU A 521 -17.12 -15.33 4.49
C LEU A 521 -17.63 -16.77 4.43
N LEU A 522 -16.93 -17.63 3.69
CA LEU A 522 -17.18 -19.08 3.60
C LEU A 522 -16.71 -19.86 4.84
N ASP A 523 -16.43 -19.16 5.96
CA ASP A 523 -15.85 -19.69 7.21
C ASP A 523 -14.61 -20.58 7.01
N ARG A 524 -13.77 -20.22 6.04
CA ARG A 524 -12.50 -20.92 5.79
C ARG A 524 -11.41 -20.24 6.60
N ALA A 525 -10.74 -21.00 7.45
CA ALA A 525 -9.64 -20.52 8.29
C ALA A 525 -8.36 -20.28 7.46
N VAL A 526 -8.32 -19.17 6.71
CA VAL A 526 -7.12 -18.75 6.00
C VAL A 526 -6.11 -18.18 6.98
N ILE A 527 -5.00 -18.90 7.14
CA ILE A 527 -3.85 -18.52 7.96
C ILE A 527 -3.10 -17.35 7.31
N ALA A 528 -2.89 -17.41 5.99
CA ALA A 528 -2.20 -16.38 5.24
C ALA A 528 -2.57 -16.40 3.76
N THR A 529 -2.38 -15.27 3.08
CA THR A 529 -2.49 -15.16 1.63
C THR A 529 -1.13 -14.74 1.07
N ILE A 530 -0.57 -15.56 0.19
CA ILE A 530 0.71 -15.32 -0.48
C ILE A 530 0.42 -14.83 -1.91
N PRO A 531 0.63 -13.54 -2.22
CA PRO A 531 0.52 -13.05 -3.58
C PRO A 531 1.79 -13.39 -4.36
N VAL A 532 1.65 -14.12 -5.46
CA VAL A 532 2.74 -14.45 -6.39
C VAL A 532 2.32 -14.06 -7.79
N GLY A 533 3.03 -13.09 -8.38
CA GLY A 533 2.68 -12.63 -9.72
C GLY A 533 1.21 -12.20 -9.76
N ARG A 534 0.41 -12.79 -10.64
CA ARG A 534 -1.05 -12.58 -10.71
C ARG A 534 -1.90 -13.52 -9.84
N HIS A 535 -1.29 -14.43 -9.11
CA HIS A 535 -1.97 -15.46 -8.33
C HIS A 535 -2.02 -15.11 -6.84
N ALA A 536 -3.11 -15.50 -6.18
CA ALA A 536 -3.21 -15.50 -4.73
C ALA A 536 -3.26 -16.95 -4.24
N LEU A 537 -2.22 -17.35 -3.49
CA LEU A 537 -2.14 -18.66 -2.84
C LEU A 537 -2.65 -18.53 -1.40
N LEU A 538 -3.50 -19.46 -0.97
CA LEU A 538 -4.10 -19.47 0.36
C LEU A 538 -3.38 -20.51 1.20
N VAL A 539 -2.92 -20.09 2.38
CA VAL A 539 -2.42 -20.98 3.42
C VAL A 539 -3.57 -21.23 4.40
N THR A 540 -3.94 -22.49 4.61
CA THR A 540 -5.07 -22.84 5.48
C THR A 540 -4.84 -24.18 6.15
N GLU A 541 -5.49 -24.37 7.30
CA GLU A 541 -5.62 -25.67 7.93
C GLU A 541 -6.96 -26.29 7.52
N VAL A 542 -6.94 -27.58 7.20
CA VAL A 542 -8.10 -28.34 6.72
C VAL A 542 -8.25 -29.58 7.61
N PRO A 543 -9.33 -29.66 8.43
CA PRO A 543 -9.60 -30.85 9.22
C PRO A 543 -10.21 -31.95 8.33
N VAL A 544 -9.84 -33.21 8.59
CA VAL A 544 -10.37 -34.38 7.89
C VAL A 544 -11.59 -34.92 8.64
N ALA A 545 -12.77 -34.93 8.00
CA ALA A 545 -13.97 -35.49 8.60
C ALA A 545 -13.98 -37.02 8.53
N ALA A 546 -14.66 -37.64 9.49
CA ALA A 546 -14.87 -39.09 9.47
C ALA A 546 -15.66 -39.53 8.25
N GLY A 547 -15.18 -40.58 7.57
CA GLY A 547 -15.82 -41.12 6.37
C GLY A 547 -15.64 -40.27 5.11
N SER A 548 -14.79 -39.24 5.15
CA SER A 548 -14.44 -38.44 3.98
C SER A 548 -13.59 -39.23 2.97
N ASP A 549 -13.51 -38.77 1.73
CA ASP A 549 -12.75 -39.45 0.66
C ASP A 549 -11.25 -39.57 0.95
N LEU A 550 -10.71 -38.67 1.77
CA LEU A 550 -9.33 -38.71 2.25
C LEU A 550 -9.12 -39.59 3.50
N ASP A 551 -10.17 -39.98 4.20
CA ASP A 551 -10.07 -40.89 5.35
C ASP A 551 -9.57 -42.27 4.88
N GLY A 552 -8.43 -42.73 5.41
CA GLY A 552 -7.76 -43.95 4.96
C GLY A 552 -6.87 -43.82 3.73
N ARG A 553 -6.72 -42.63 3.14
CA ARG A 553 -5.74 -42.36 2.06
C ARG A 553 -4.39 -41.97 2.62
N THR A 554 -3.33 -42.02 1.79
CA THR A 554 -1.98 -41.58 2.20
C THR A 554 -1.81 -40.07 2.04
N LEU A 555 -0.98 -39.41 2.87
CA LEU A 555 -0.69 -37.98 2.75
C LEU A 555 -0.20 -37.54 1.36
N ALA A 556 0.48 -38.43 0.62
CA ALA A 556 0.91 -38.19 -0.75
C ALA A 556 -0.23 -37.80 -1.71
N THR A 557 -1.48 -38.22 -1.46
CA THR A 557 -2.62 -37.92 -2.35
C THR A 557 -3.13 -36.47 -2.23
N VAL A 558 -2.73 -35.77 -1.17
CA VAL A 558 -3.13 -34.37 -0.90
C VAL A 558 -2.37 -33.41 -1.81
N GLY A 559 -1.07 -33.67 -2.03
CA GLY A 559 -0.21 -32.84 -2.87
C GLY A 559 -0.55 -33.00 -4.36
N ARG A 560 -0.88 -31.90 -5.02
CA ARG A 560 -1.20 -31.86 -6.45
C ARG A 560 -0.49 -30.69 -7.11
N ALA A 561 0.41 -31.00 -8.04
CA ALA A 561 1.18 -29.99 -8.77
C ALA A 561 0.26 -28.92 -9.37
N GLY A 562 0.68 -27.66 -9.28
CA GLY A 562 -0.08 -26.52 -9.79
C GLY A 562 -1.35 -26.17 -9.04
N SER A 563 -1.71 -26.86 -7.94
CA SER A 563 -2.99 -26.64 -7.25
C SER A 563 -2.92 -26.68 -5.72
N VAL A 564 -2.32 -27.70 -5.10
CA VAL A 564 -2.30 -27.90 -3.64
C VAL A 564 -0.95 -28.46 -3.22
N ARG A 565 -0.37 -27.91 -2.15
CA ARG A 565 0.84 -28.41 -1.51
C ARG A 565 0.60 -28.60 -0.02
N LEU A 566 0.87 -29.79 0.49
CA LEU A 566 0.86 -30.07 1.92
C LEU A 566 2.12 -29.45 2.56
N LEU A 567 1.93 -28.63 3.60
CA LEU A 567 3.01 -28.05 4.40
C LEU A 567 3.27 -28.83 5.68
N ALA A 568 2.20 -29.23 6.36
CA ALA A 568 2.29 -29.86 7.65
C ALA A 568 1.06 -30.73 7.94
N HIS A 569 1.25 -31.72 8.80
CA HIS A 569 0.21 -32.62 9.28
C HIS A 569 0.17 -32.58 10.81
N ALA A 570 -1.01 -32.72 11.39
CA ALA A 570 -1.15 -32.95 12.82
C ALA A 570 -2.25 -33.97 13.06
N ARG A 571 -1.95 -35.00 13.85
CA ARG A 571 -2.98 -35.89 14.38
C ARG A 571 -3.85 -35.15 15.39
N ALA A 572 -5.09 -35.60 15.58
CA ALA A 572 -6.00 -35.04 16.59
C ALA A 572 -5.32 -34.87 17.96
N GLY A 573 -5.28 -33.63 18.45
CA GLY A 573 -4.65 -33.29 19.75
C GLY A 573 -3.11 -33.26 19.77
N GLN A 574 -2.44 -33.58 18.66
CA GLN A 574 -0.98 -33.57 18.57
C GLN A 574 -0.42 -32.27 17.99
N ARG A 575 0.91 -32.12 18.10
CA ARG A 575 1.66 -30.99 17.52
C ARG A 575 1.76 -31.14 16.01
N LEU A 576 1.90 -30.01 15.32
CA LEU A 576 2.17 -29.95 13.89
C LEU A 576 3.54 -30.55 13.55
N ASP A 577 3.54 -31.54 12.67
CA ASP A 577 4.71 -32.06 11.97
C ASP A 577 4.85 -31.37 10.60
N TRP A 578 5.99 -30.74 10.37
CA TRP A 578 6.32 -29.96 9.17
C TRP A 578 7.12 -30.77 8.14
N SER A 579 7.46 -32.02 8.45
CA SER A 579 8.11 -32.93 7.51
C SER A 579 7.42 -34.31 7.54
N PRO A 580 6.10 -34.35 7.29
CA PRO A 580 5.35 -35.59 7.41
C PRO A 580 5.80 -36.62 6.36
N ASP A 581 5.88 -37.89 6.75
CA ASP A 581 6.13 -38.99 5.80
C ASP A 581 4.95 -39.08 4.81
N PRO A 582 5.18 -38.93 3.48
CA PRO A 582 4.11 -38.98 2.49
C PRO A 582 3.32 -40.29 2.49
N ARG A 583 3.89 -41.38 3.01
CA ARG A 583 3.25 -42.71 3.11
C ARG A 583 2.31 -42.83 4.30
N MET A 584 2.31 -41.87 5.23
CA MET A 584 1.43 -41.91 6.39
C MET A 584 -0.03 -41.88 5.95
N VAL A 585 -0.85 -42.72 6.59
CA VAL A 585 -2.30 -42.79 6.35
C VAL A 585 -3.01 -41.70 7.15
N ILE A 586 -3.85 -40.96 6.44
CA ILE A 586 -4.75 -39.93 6.98
C ILE A 586 -5.88 -40.62 7.74
N VAL A 587 -6.17 -40.12 8.93
CA VAL A 587 -7.29 -40.60 9.75
C VAL A 587 -8.24 -39.44 10.05
N ALA A 588 -9.53 -39.74 10.15
CA ALA A 588 -10.52 -38.81 10.69
C ALA A 588 -10.02 -38.04 11.92
N GLY A 589 -10.19 -36.72 11.91
CA GLY A 589 -9.72 -35.81 12.96
C GLY A 589 -8.29 -35.29 12.77
N ASP A 590 -7.55 -35.80 11.78
CA ASP A 590 -6.28 -35.20 11.36
C ASP A 590 -6.49 -33.78 10.81
N ARG A 591 -5.45 -32.95 10.91
CA ARG A 591 -5.44 -31.57 10.42
C ARG A 591 -4.30 -31.38 9.42
N LEU A 592 -4.65 -30.95 8.21
CA LEU A 592 -3.73 -30.76 7.10
C LEU A 592 -3.50 -29.26 6.90
N THR A 593 -2.27 -28.79 7.07
CA THR A 593 -1.89 -27.43 6.69
C THR A 593 -1.43 -27.44 5.24
N VAL A 594 -2.09 -26.65 4.38
CA VAL A 594 -1.81 -26.62 2.95
C VAL A 594 -1.57 -25.20 2.45
N VAL A 595 -0.75 -25.06 1.41
CA VAL A 595 -0.77 -23.90 0.50
C VAL A 595 -1.46 -24.33 -0.77
N ALA A 596 -2.50 -23.61 -1.17
CA ALA A 596 -3.29 -24.00 -2.33
C ALA A 596 -3.74 -22.79 -3.15
N ARG A 597 -3.88 -23.01 -4.46
CA ARG A 597 -4.72 -22.14 -5.29
C ARG A 597 -6.17 -22.34 -4.88
N ARG A 598 -7.00 -21.31 -5.08
CA ARG A 598 -8.43 -21.36 -4.79
C ARG A 598 -9.14 -22.59 -5.35
N ALA A 599 -8.93 -22.92 -6.63
CA ALA A 599 -9.56 -24.08 -7.26
C ALA A 599 -9.11 -25.41 -6.63
N GLY A 600 -7.81 -25.53 -6.33
CA GLY A 600 -7.26 -26.69 -5.64
C GLY A 600 -7.81 -26.84 -4.22
N LEU A 601 -7.90 -25.74 -3.48
CA LEU A 601 -8.47 -25.72 -2.14
C LEU A 601 -9.95 -26.15 -2.14
N ASN A 602 -10.74 -25.67 -3.10
CA ASN A 602 -12.14 -26.09 -3.25
C ASN A 602 -12.28 -27.59 -3.50
N ALA A 603 -11.42 -28.16 -4.35
CA ALA A 603 -11.41 -29.61 -4.58
C ALA A 603 -11.05 -30.36 -3.31
N LEU A 604 -9.97 -29.96 -2.63
CA LEU A 604 -9.52 -30.58 -1.39
C LEU A 604 -10.61 -30.53 -0.29
N LEU A 605 -11.31 -29.41 -0.15
CA LEU A 605 -12.36 -29.24 0.86
C LEU A 605 -13.54 -30.20 0.67
N ARG A 606 -13.83 -30.62 -0.57
CA ARG A 606 -14.87 -31.63 -0.83
C ARG A 606 -14.41 -33.02 -0.40
N GLU A 607 -13.15 -33.35 -0.65
CA GLU A 607 -12.61 -34.67 -0.33
C GLU A 607 -12.38 -34.89 1.17
N VAL A 608 -12.30 -33.83 1.97
CA VAL A 608 -12.24 -33.91 3.45
C VAL A 608 -13.61 -33.83 4.11
N ALA A 609 -14.67 -33.51 3.35
CA ALA A 609 -16.03 -33.45 3.87
C ALA A 609 -16.64 -34.86 3.93
N PRO A 610 -17.57 -35.13 4.86
CA PRO A 610 -18.29 -36.39 4.86
C PRO A 610 -19.15 -36.50 3.59
N PRO A 611 -19.31 -37.71 3.02
CA PRO A 611 -20.15 -37.94 1.84
C PRO A 611 -21.58 -37.48 2.11
N GLU A 612 -22.23 -36.88 1.10
CA GLU A 612 -23.63 -36.52 1.21
C GLU A 612 -24.46 -37.78 1.51
N PRO A 613 -25.35 -37.75 2.52
CA PRO A 613 -26.26 -38.86 2.73
C PRO A 613 -27.10 -39.03 1.46
N ALA A 614 -27.13 -40.25 0.93
CA ALA A 614 -27.95 -40.59 -0.23
C ALA A 614 -29.37 -40.05 -0.01
N ALA A 615 -29.88 -39.29 -0.99
CA ALA A 615 -31.26 -38.81 -0.96
C ALA A 615 -32.18 -39.99 -0.63
N PRO A 616 -33.15 -39.85 0.29
CA PRO A 616 -34.02 -40.94 0.65
C PRO A 616 -34.71 -41.45 -0.62
N SER A 617 -34.35 -42.65 -1.05
CA SER A 617 -35.01 -43.38 -2.12
C SER A 617 -36.36 -43.87 -1.61
N GLY A 618 -37.27 -42.93 -1.37
CA GLY A 618 -38.63 -43.18 -0.95
C GLY A 618 -39.55 -42.58 -1.99
N THR A 619 -40.00 -43.39 -2.95
CA THR A 619 -41.21 -43.10 -3.70
C THR A 619 -42.32 -42.80 -2.67
N PRO A 620 -43.06 -41.68 -2.76
CA PRO A 620 -44.15 -41.43 -1.83
C PRO A 620 -45.18 -42.54 -2.04
N VAL A 621 -45.37 -43.40 -1.02
CA VAL A 621 -46.52 -44.29 -0.98
C VAL A 621 -47.74 -43.39 -0.83
N PRO A 622 -48.72 -43.41 -1.76
CA PRO A 622 -49.94 -42.62 -1.61
C PRO A 622 -50.64 -43.07 -0.33
N ARG A 623 -50.93 -42.12 0.56
CA ARG A 623 -51.87 -42.37 1.65
C ARG A 623 -53.24 -42.62 1.01
N GLU A 624 -53.72 -43.85 1.08
CA GLU A 624 -55.13 -44.14 0.88
C GLU A 624 -55.94 -43.34 1.90
N ALA A 625 -56.87 -42.55 1.40
CA ALA A 625 -57.88 -41.90 2.22
C ALA A 625 -58.86 -42.99 2.67
N THR A 626 -58.84 -43.33 3.95
CA THR A 626 -59.99 -43.97 4.60
C THR A 626 -61.08 -42.93 4.81
N GLU A 627 -62.25 -43.23 4.25
CA GLU A 627 -63.53 -42.50 4.32
C GLU A 627 -64.02 -42.22 5.75
#